data_AF-A0A955WVF5-F1
#
_entry.id   AF-A0A955WVF5-F1
#
_cell.length_a   1.000
_cell.length_b   1.000
_cell.length_c   1.000
_cell.angle_alpha   90.00
_cell.angle_beta   90.00
_cell.angle_gamma   90.00
#
_symmetry.space_group_name_H-M   'P 1'
#
loop_
_entity.id
_entity.type
_entity.pdbx_description
1 polymer ?
#
loop_
_entity_poly.entity_id
_entity_poly.type
_entity_poly.pdbx_seq_one_letter_code
_entity_poly.pdbx_strand_id
1 'polypeptide(L)'
;MSLERALKDRFLNLILKDSTGAPLSGRPFTLRLPDGTEQVGETDVRGRLSAAVPADAQTAELTVAWRTFALRLDALEPVTTVAGAQARLNHLNFPSGPVDGDLGPITSAALTAFQRAHELPATGTLDAATTARLGEAYGR
;
A
#
# COMPACT_ATOMS: atom_id res chain seq x y z
N MET A 1 -20.02 -20.71 -14.72
CA MET A 1 -19.60 -19.47 -15.39
C MET A 1 -19.54 -18.39 -14.32
N SER A 2 -18.38 -18.18 -13.72
CA SER A 2 -18.20 -17.34 -12.53
C SER A 2 -17.53 -16.03 -12.94
N LEU A 3 -18.34 -15.01 -13.19
CA LEU A 3 -17.91 -13.71 -13.73
C LEU A 3 -17.87 -12.59 -12.67
N GLU A 4 -17.74 -12.93 -11.38
CA GLU A 4 -17.74 -11.93 -10.29
C GLU A 4 -16.34 -11.67 -9.68
N ARG A 5 -15.32 -12.46 -10.05
CA ARG A 5 -14.01 -12.42 -9.35
C ARG A 5 -13.00 -11.41 -9.92
N ALA A 6 -13.30 -10.78 -11.06
CA ALA A 6 -12.33 -10.00 -11.84
C ALA A 6 -12.22 -8.50 -11.50
N LEU A 7 -12.88 -7.98 -10.45
CA LEU A 7 -12.99 -6.52 -10.21
C LEU A 7 -12.12 -5.96 -9.06
N LYS A 8 -11.28 -6.76 -8.40
CA LYS A 8 -10.49 -6.29 -7.24
C LYS A 8 -9.04 -6.77 -7.20
N ASP A 9 -8.42 -7.06 -8.33
CA ASP A 9 -6.98 -7.32 -8.34
C ASP A 9 -6.22 -5.98 -8.29
N ARG A 10 -5.24 -5.90 -7.39
CA ARG A 10 -4.31 -4.76 -7.28
C ARG A 10 -2.97 -5.17 -7.86
N PHE A 11 -2.20 -4.21 -8.39
CA PHE A 11 -0.85 -4.49 -8.88
C PHE A 11 0.18 -4.10 -7.83
N LEU A 12 0.88 -5.10 -7.31
CA LEU A 12 2.06 -4.91 -6.49
C LEU A 12 3.24 -4.54 -7.40
N ASN A 13 3.76 -3.33 -7.25
CA ASN A 13 4.93 -2.84 -7.97
C ASN A 13 6.09 -2.69 -6.99
N LEU A 14 7.12 -3.53 -7.15
CA LEU A 14 8.32 -3.48 -6.31
C LEU A 14 9.55 -3.25 -7.18
N ILE A 15 10.52 -2.48 -6.66
CA ILE A 15 11.84 -2.32 -7.27
C ILE A 15 12.84 -3.04 -6.39
N LEU A 16 13.37 -4.16 -6.87
CA LEU A 16 14.36 -4.97 -6.20
C LEU A 16 15.76 -4.49 -6.55
N LYS A 17 16.55 -4.25 -5.50
CA LYS A 17 17.96 -3.84 -5.60
C LYS A 17 18.81 -4.76 -4.73
N ASP A 18 20.06 -4.94 -5.12
CA ASP A 18 21.04 -5.65 -4.30
C ASP A 18 21.57 -4.77 -3.15
N SER A 19 22.49 -5.31 -2.34
CA SER A 19 23.10 -4.57 -1.23
C SER A 19 23.94 -3.36 -1.65
N THR A 20 24.30 -3.25 -2.93
CA THR A 20 25.03 -2.11 -3.50
C THR A 20 24.08 -1.05 -4.07
N GLY A 21 22.77 -1.33 -4.09
CA GLY A 21 21.75 -0.48 -4.69
C GLY A 21 21.56 -0.68 -6.20
N ALA A 22 22.28 -1.63 -6.82
CA ALA A 22 22.11 -1.96 -8.22
C ALA A 22 20.81 -2.76 -8.43
N PRO A 23 20.07 -2.54 -9.53
CA PRO A 23 18.82 -3.25 -9.79
C PRO A 23 19.06 -4.75 -9.95
N LEU A 24 18.24 -5.57 -9.30
CA LEU A 24 18.21 -7.02 -9.49
C LEU A 24 17.50 -7.34 -10.80
N SER A 25 18.12 -7.00 -11.94
CA SER A 25 17.57 -7.19 -13.30
C SER A 25 17.62 -8.65 -13.76
N GLY A 26 16.60 -9.09 -14.50
CA GLY A 26 16.54 -10.41 -15.14
C GLY A 26 16.61 -11.57 -14.16
N ARG A 27 16.13 -11.37 -12.93
CA ARG A 27 16.11 -12.39 -11.89
C ARG A 27 14.75 -13.04 -11.85
N PRO A 28 14.67 -14.38 -11.85
CA PRO A 28 13.42 -15.07 -11.65
C PRO A 28 12.91 -14.76 -10.24
N PHE A 29 11.61 -14.54 -10.14
CA PHE A 29 10.89 -14.39 -8.90
C PHE A 29 9.65 -15.29 -8.89
N THR A 30 9.29 -15.75 -7.70
CA THR A 30 8.04 -16.46 -7.41
C THR A 30 7.33 -15.71 -6.31
N LEU A 31 6.15 -15.18 -6.61
CA LEU A 31 5.24 -14.59 -5.63
C LEU A 31 4.16 -15.60 -5.28
N ARG A 32 4.16 -16.05 -4.02
CA ARG A 32 3.15 -16.94 -3.48
C ARG A 32 2.11 -16.15 -2.70
N LEU A 33 0.86 -16.25 -3.13
CA LEU A 33 -0.30 -15.60 -2.56
C LEU A 33 -0.94 -16.49 -1.48
N PRO A 34 -1.76 -15.92 -0.57
CA PRO A 34 -2.31 -16.65 0.57
C PRO A 34 -3.43 -17.62 0.16
N ASP A 35 -3.99 -17.46 -1.04
CA ASP A 35 -4.92 -18.40 -1.66
C ASP A 35 -4.22 -19.65 -2.24
N GLY A 36 -2.88 -19.71 -2.14
CA GLY A 36 -2.04 -20.76 -2.70
C GLY A 36 -1.60 -20.52 -4.14
N THR A 37 -2.03 -19.42 -4.77
CA THR A 37 -1.63 -19.07 -6.13
C THR A 37 -0.16 -18.66 -6.16
N GLU A 38 0.61 -19.25 -7.07
CA GLU A 38 2.01 -18.88 -7.30
C GLU A 38 2.13 -18.17 -8.65
N GLN A 39 2.71 -16.97 -8.62
CA GLN A 39 3.02 -16.19 -9.80
C GLN A 39 4.53 -16.20 -10.02
N VAL A 40 4.96 -16.74 -11.15
CA VAL A 40 6.38 -16.78 -11.54
C VAL A 40 6.62 -15.74 -12.61
N GLY A 41 7.73 -15.01 -12.50
CA GLY A 41 8.13 -14.01 -13.49
C GLY A 41 9.60 -13.68 -13.39
N GLU A 42 10.03 -12.70 -14.18
CA GLU A 42 11.38 -12.14 -14.11
C GLU A 42 11.30 -10.63 -13.87
N THR A 43 12.24 -10.10 -13.10
CA THR A 43 12.38 -8.66 -12.92
C THR A 43 12.88 -7.98 -14.20
N ASP A 44 12.39 -6.77 -14.47
CA ASP A 44 12.80 -6.00 -15.64
C ASP A 44 14.25 -5.44 -15.51
N VAL A 45 14.73 -4.74 -16.54
CA VAL A 45 16.08 -4.14 -16.57
C VAL A 45 16.34 -3.12 -15.45
N ARG A 46 15.30 -2.64 -14.78
CA ARG A 46 15.37 -1.72 -13.64
C ARG A 46 15.19 -2.44 -12.31
N GLY A 47 15.16 -3.78 -12.31
CA GLY A 47 14.91 -4.60 -11.14
C GLY A 47 13.46 -4.53 -10.66
N ARG A 48 12.54 -3.99 -11.48
CA ARG A 48 11.14 -3.85 -11.10
C ARG A 48 10.39 -5.15 -11.42
N LEU A 49 9.53 -5.56 -10.50
CA LEU A 49 8.52 -6.59 -10.71
C LEU A 49 7.14 -5.97 -10.54
N SER A 50 6.20 -6.48 -11.33
CA SER A 50 4.78 -6.17 -11.24
C SER A 50 4.04 -7.50 -11.16
N ALA A 51 3.26 -7.69 -10.10
CA ALA A 51 2.47 -8.90 -9.89
C ALA A 51 1.05 -8.52 -9.47
N ALA A 52 0.07 -9.27 -9.95
CA ALA A 52 -1.31 -9.09 -9.51
C ALA A 52 -1.45 -9.70 -8.11
N VAL A 53 -2.00 -8.95 -7.18
CA VAL A 53 -2.30 -9.42 -5.82
C VAL A 53 -3.80 -9.22 -5.59
N PRO A 54 -4.52 -10.23 -5.09
CA PRO A 54 -5.91 -10.08 -4.70
C PRO A 54 -6.04 -8.93 -3.71
N ALA A 55 -7.06 -8.06 -3.83
CA ALA A 55 -7.19 -6.96 -2.87
C ALA A 55 -7.43 -7.42 -1.43
N ASP A 56 -7.91 -8.64 -1.21
CA ASP A 56 -8.07 -9.24 0.11
C ASP A 56 -6.80 -9.95 0.62
N ALA A 57 -5.75 -10.08 -0.20
CA ALA A 57 -4.49 -10.65 0.22
C ALA A 57 -3.80 -9.73 1.25
N GLN A 58 -3.61 -10.25 2.46
CA GLN A 58 -2.93 -9.54 3.55
C GLN A 58 -1.43 -9.82 3.58
N THR A 59 -1.03 -10.97 3.06
CA THR A 59 0.36 -11.42 3.04
C THR A 59 0.67 -12.05 1.68
N ALA A 60 1.94 -12.05 1.31
CA ALA A 60 2.44 -12.86 0.21
C ALA A 60 3.90 -13.21 0.49
N GLU A 61 4.40 -14.30 -0.07
CA GLU A 61 5.81 -14.65 0.01
C GLU A 61 6.46 -14.40 -1.35
N LEU A 62 7.42 -13.49 -1.41
CA LEU A 62 8.19 -13.21 -2.60
C LEU A 62 9.54 -13.91 -2.50
N THR A 63 9.76 -14.91 -3.34
CA THR A 63 11.06 -15.57 -3.51
C THR A 63 11.75 -14.98 -4.73
N VAL A 64 12.93 -14.38 -4.56
CA VAL A 64 13.74 -13.83 -5.66
C VAL A 64 15.16 -14.32 -5.50
N ALA A 65 15.71 -14.89 -6.58
CA ALA A 65 17.01 -15.53 -6.56
C ALA A 65 17.12 -16.56 -5.40
N TRP A 66 17.92 -16.29 -4.37
CA TRP A 66 18.16 -17.17 -3.22
C TRP A 66 17.45 -16.72 -1.94
N ARG A 67 16.60 -15.69 -2.00
CA ARG A 67 15.96 -15.08 -0.82
C ARG A 67 14.44 -15.16 -0.91
N THR A 68 13.82 -15.46 0.22
CA THR A 68 12.37 -15.35 0.40
C THR A 68 12.06 -14.20 1.35
N PHE A 69 11.11 -13.37 0.96
CA PHE A 69 10.63 -12.21 1.69
C PHE A 69 9.15 -12.43 2.00
N ALA A 70 8.80 -12.41 3.28
CA ALA A 70 7.40 -12.32 3.69
C ALA A 70 6.93 -10.87 3.48
N LEU A 71 6.13 -10.66 2.45
CA LEU A 71 5.46 -9.41 2.15
C LEU A 71 4.20 -9.30 2.99
N ARG A 72 4.07 -8.18 3.66
CA ARG A 72 2.86 -7.72 4.30
C ARG A 72 2.13 -6.82 3.30
N LEU A 73 1.13 -7.39 2.64
CA LEU A 73 0.27 -6.74 1.65
C LEU A 73 -0.88 -5.96 2.31
N ASP A 74 -1.05 -6.09 3.63
CA ASP A 74 -1.82 -5.18 4.48
C ASP A 74 -1.27 -3.73 4.49
N ALA A 75 -0.29 -3.45 3.64
CA ALA A 75 0.10 -2.12 3.24
C ALA A 75 -1.07 -1.40 2.56
N LEU A 76 -1.75 -0.62 3.41
CA LEU A 76 -2.86 0.30 3.17
C LEU A 76 -4.23 -0.36 3.29
N GLU A 77 -4.64 -0.54 4.55
CA GLU A 77 -6.01 -0.21 4.99
C GLU A 77 -6.61 0.86 4.04
N PRO A 78 -7.83 0.64 3.51
CA PRO A 78 -8.45 1.57 2.56
C PRO A 78 -8.34 3.00 3.08
N VAL A 79 -8.09 3.98 2.20
CA VAL A 79 -8.00 5.39 2.65
C VAL A 79 -9.28 5.87 3.35
N THR A 80 -10.39 5.18 3.12
CA THR A 80 -11.70 5.38 3.77
C THR A 80 -11.76 4.88 5.21
N THR A 81 -10.80 4.08 5.69
CA THR A 81 -10.74 3.63 7.09
C THR A 81 -9.82 4.53 7.91
N VAL A 82 -10.07 4.60 9.21
CA VAL A 82 -9.27 5.44 10.11
C VAL A 82 -7.81 4.97 10.14
N ALA A 83 -7.56 3.67 10.20
CA ALA A 83 -6.20 3.11 10.13
C ALA A 83 -5.54 3.45 8.79
N GLY A 84 -6.27 3.39 7.68
CA GLY A 84 -5.75 3.76 6.37
C GLY A 84 -5.41 5.24 6.27
N ALA A 85 -6.21 6.11 6.88
CA ALA A 85 -5.93 7.54 6.97
C ALA A 85 -4.73 7.83 7.89
N GLN A 86 -4.66 7.21 9.07
CA GLN A 86 -3.54 7.36 10.02
C GLN A 86 -2.20 6.99 9.37
N ALA A 87 -2.15 5.85 8.67
CA ALA A 87 -0.94 5.43 7.97
C ALA A 87 -0.47 6.46 6.93
N ARG A 88 -1.40 7.01 6.13
CA ARG A 88 -1.10 8.00 5.09
C ARG A 88 -0.74 9.36 5.68
N LEU A 89 -1.47 9.82 6.69
CA LEU A 89 -1.17 11.06 7.40
C LEU A 89 0.25 11.02 7.98
N ASN A 90 0.60 9.96 8.70
CA ASN A 90 1.94 9.76 9.24
C ASN A 90 3.01 9.79 8.13
N HIS A 91 2.76 9.13 7.00
CA HIS A 91 3.69 9.13 5.86
C HIS A 91 3.82 10.51 5.20
N LEU A 92 2.73 11.27 5.14
CA LEU A 92 2.67 12.64 4.63
C LEU A 92 3.14 13.68 5.65
N ASN A 93 3.77 13.24 6.75
CA ASN A 93 4.33 14.08 7.81
C ASN A 93 3.26 14.87 8.60
N PHE A 94 2.03 14.35 8.65
CA PHE A 94 0.95 14.76 9.56
C PHE A 94 0.81 13.70 10.66
N PRO A 95 1.45 13.87 11.82
CA PRO A 95 1.50 12.83 12.85
C PRO A 95 0.11 12.59 13.45
N SER A 96 -0.50 11.44 13.11
CA SER A 96 -1.82 11.03 13.59
C SER A 96 -1.76 10.10 14.81
N GLY A 97 -0.56 9.81 15.31
CA GLY A 97 -0.36 8.82 16.37
C GLY A 97 -0.26 7.39 15.81
N PRO A 98 -0.39 6.36 16.67
CA PRO A 98 -0.36 4.97 16.23
C PRO A 98 -1.45 4.68 15.19
N VAL A 99 -1.17 3.72 14.29
CA VAL A 99 -2.16 3.23 13.31
C VAL A 99 -2.96 2.12 13.97
N ASP A 100 -3.88 2.51 14.84
CA ASP A 100 -4.73 1.63 15.65
C ASP A 100 -6.17 1.53 15.15
N GLY A 101 -6.57 2.40 14.21
CA GLY A 101 -7.94 2.45 13.70
C GLY A 101 -8.90 3.31 14.52
N ASP A 102 -8.40 3.98 15.56
CA ASP A 102 -9.22 4.82 16.43
C ASP A 102 -9.13 6.30 16.04
N LEU A 103 -10.29 6.92 15.81
CA LEU A 103 -10.37 8.35 15.53
C LEU A 103 -10.34 9.14 16.84
N GLY A 104 -9.18 9.13 17.48
CA GLY A 104 -8.90 9.90 18.67
C GLY A 104 -8.56 11.37 18.38
N PRO A 105 -8.33 12.18 19.43
CA PRO A 105 -8.02 13.61 19.29
C PRO A 105 -6.73 13.86 18.50
N ILE A 106 -5.74 12.97 18.58
CA ILE A 106 -4.49 13.06 17.80
C ILE A 106 -4.78 12.87 16.31
N THR A 107 -5.52 11.82 15.95
CA THR A 107 -5.96 11.56 14.57
C THR A 107 -6.79 12.72 14.02
N SER A 108 -7.72 13.26 14.81
CA SER A 108 -8.56 14.40 14.40
C SER A 108 -7.75 15.68 14.18
N ALA A 109 -6.75 15.94 15.03
CA ALA A 109 -5.84 17.07 14.85
C ALA A 109 -4.99 16.93 13.58
N ALA A 110 -4.49 15.72 13.29
CA ALA A 110 -3.75 15.44 12.06
C ALA A 110 -4.62 15.60 10.81
N LEU A 111 -5.87 15.13 10.85
CA LEU A 111 -6.85 15.35 9.78
C LEU A 111 -7.12 16.84 9.56
N THR A 112 -7.31 17.61 10.64
CA THR A 112 -7.49 19.07 10.58
C THR A 112 -6.30 19.77 9.94
N ALA A 113 -5.08 19.38 10.32
CA ALA A 113 -3.85 19.93 9.76
C ALA A 113 -3.70 19.61 8.27
N PHE A 114 -3.96 18.36 7.89
CA PHE A 114 -3.96 17.92 6.49
C PHE A 114 -5.01 18.69 5.67
N GLN A 115 -6.23 18.79 6.16
CA GLN A 115 -7.31 19.52 5.49
C GLN A 115 -6.93 20.99 5.25
N ARG A 116 -6.37 21.67 6.26
CA ARG A 116 -5.89 23.05 6.12
C ARG A 116 -4.76 23.17 5.09
N ALA A 117 -3.79 22.24 5.11
CA ALA A 117 -2.68 22.23 4.17
C ALA A 117 -3.13 22.00 2.72
N HIS A 118 -4.31 21.39 2.53
CA HIS A 118 -4.89 21.10 1.23
C HIS A 118 -6.16 21.90 0.92
N GLU A 119 -6.38 23.02 1.61
CA GLU A 119 -7.49 23.96 1.36
C GLU A 119 -8.89 23.33 1.44
N LEU A 120 -9.02 22.26 2.23
CA LEU A 120 -10.30 21.62 2.55
C LEU A 120 -10.92 22.24 3.81
N PRO A 121 -12.26 22.11 3.98
CA PRO A 121 -12.88 22.39 5.27
C PRO A 121 -12.22 21.58 6.39
N ALA A 122 -11.74 22.27 7.42
CA ALA A 122 -10.99 21.69 8.53
C ALA A 122 -11.91 21.02 9.57
N THR A 123 -12.62 19.98 9.14
CA THR A 123 -13.61 19.24 9.94
C THR A 123 -12.98 18.36 11.01
N GLY A 124 -11.71 17.96 10.84
CA GLY A 124 -11.03 17.00 11.71
C GLY A 124 -11.60 15.58 11.62
N THR A 125 -12.39 15.30 10.59
CA THR A 125 -13.02 14.00 10.35
C THR A 125 -12.56 13.41 9.01
N LEU A 126 -12.59 12.09 8.91
CA LEU A 126 -12.29 11.39 7.67
C LEU A 126 -13.52 11.38 6.74
N ASP A 127 -13.87 12.54 6.21
CA ASP A 127 -14.97 12.69 5.25
C ASP A 127 -14.55 12.30 3.83
N ALA A 128 -15.51 12.29 2.90
CA ALA A 128 -15.28 11.88 1.52
C ALA A 128 -14.25 12.76 0.80
N ALA A 129 -14.25 14.08 1.05
CA ALA A 129 -13.30 15.01 0.45
C ALA A 129 -11.87 14.76 0.96
N THR A 130 -11.73 14.57 2.26
CA THR A 130 -10.45 14.28 2.93
C THR A 130 -9.90 12.93 2.47
N THR A 131 -10.76 11.92 2.37
CA THR A 131 -10.42 10.58 1.88
C THR A 131 -9.90 10.61 0.45
N ALA A 132 -10.61 11.28 -0.46
CA ALA A 132 -10.18 11.44 -1.85
C ALA A 132 -8.81 12.12 -1.91
N ARG A 133 -8.63 13.22 -1.15
CA ARG A 133 -7.39 13.99 -1.17
C ARG A 133 -6.20 13.24 -0.56
N LEU A 134 -6.40 12.48 0.52
CA LEU A 134 -5.37 11.58 1.08
C LEU A 134 -4.95 10.52 0.07
N GLY A 135 -5.91 9.99 -0.71
CA GLY A 135 -5.63 9.03 -1.78
C GLY A 135 -4.74 9.64 -2.87
N GLU A 136 -5.06 10.85 -3.32
CA GLU A 136 -4.28 11.58 -4.32
C GLU A 136 -2.88 11.98 -3.82
N ALA A 137 -2.78 12.46 -2.57
CA ALA A 137 -1.52 12.92 -1.99
C ALA A 137 -0.53 11.77 -1.75
N TYR A 138 -1.02 10.58 -1.37
CA TYR A 138 -0.20 9.40 -1.16
C TYR A 138 0.10 8.62 -2.45
N GLY A 139 -0.77 8.73 -3.47
CA GLY A 139 -0.62 8.04 -4.75
C GLY A 139 0.34 8.69 -5.76
N ARG A 140 1.14 9.69 -5.33
CA ARG A 140 2.13 10.39 -6.16
C ARG A 140 3.56 10.10 -5.75
#